data_AF-D9YIH2-F1
#
_entry.id   AF-D9YIH2-F1
#
_cell.length_a   1.000
_cell.length_b   1.000
_cell.length_c   1.000
_cell.angle_alpha   90.00
_cell.angle_beta   90.00
_cell.angle_gamma   90.00
#
_symmetry.space_group_name_H-M   'P 1'
#
loop_
_entity.id
_entity.type
_entity.pdbx_description
1 polymer ?
#
loop_
_entity_poly.entity_id
_entity_poly.type
_entity_poly.pdbx_seq_one_letter_code
_entity_poly.pdbx_strand_id
1 'polypeptide(L)'
;FAMNHTDFIITSTFQEIAGSKDTVGQYESHTAFTLPGLYRVVHGIDVFDPKFNIVSPGADMSIYFPYTETDRRLTSFHPEIEELLYSSVENEEHICVLKDRNKPIIFTMARLD
;
A
#
# COMPACT_ATOMS: atom_id res chain seq x y z
N PHE A 1 -1.08 14.89 -19.10
CA PHE A 1 0.15 15.33 -19.82
C PHE A 1 1.38 14.56 -19.35
N ALA A 2 1.65 14.47 -18.04
CA ALA A 2 2.82 13.79 -17.49
C ALA A 2 3.08 12.37 -18.05
N MET A 3 2.05 11.51 -18.13
CA MET A 3 2.17 10.12 -18.63
C MET A 3 2.80 10.02 -20.02
N ASN A 4 2.44 10.92 -20.94
CA ASN A 4 2.97 10.89 -22.32
C ASN A 4 4.25 11.71 -22.47
N HIS A 5 4.47 12.70 -21.61
CA HIS A 5 5.60 13.62 -21.72
C HIS A 5 6.91 13.07 -21.15
N THR A 6 6.84 12.19 -20.15
CA THR A 6 8.04 11.61 -19.52
C THR A 6 8.78 10.63 -20.44
N ASP A 7 10.10 10.56 -20.26
CA ASP A 7 10.99 9.63 -20.96
C ASP A 7 10.74 8.17 -20.53
N PHE A 8 10.54 7.94 -19.23
CA PHE A 8 10.23 6.63 -18.65
C PHE A 8 9.25 6.74 -17.48
N ILE A 9 8.58 5.62 -17.17
CA ILE A 9 7.63 5.47 -16.07
C ILE A 9 8.09 4.29 -15.21
N ILE A 10 8.24 4.53 -13.90
CA ILE A 10 8.48 3.47 -12.92
C ILE A 10 7.16 3.10 -12.27
N THR A 11 6.86 1.81 -12.18
CA THR A 11 5.73 1.27 -11.42
C THR A 11 6.21 0.27 -10.37
N SER A 12 5.41 0.08 -9.32
CA SER A 12 5.77 -0.85 -8.23
C SER A 12 5.42 -2.30 -8.58
N THR A 13 4.42 -2.50 -9.45
CA THR A 13 3.90 -3.82 -9.82
C THR A 13 3.49 -3.88 -11.30
N PHE A 14 3.34 -5.10 -11.81
CA PHE A 14 2.74 -5.32 -13.13
C PHE A 14 1.25 -4.96 -13.17
N GLN A 15 0.53 -5.23 -12.07
CA GLN A 15 -0.90 -4.91 -11.94
C GLN A 15 -1.18 -3.42 -12.13
N GLU A 16 -0.25 -2.56 -11.69
CA GLU A 16 -0.33 -1.11 -11.91
C GLU A 16 -0.40 -0.77 -13.41
N ILE A 17 0.29 -1.53 -14.27
CA ILE A 17 0.33 -1.29 -15.72
C ILE A 17 -0.86 -1.98 -16.41
N ALA A 18 -0.90 -3.31 -16.37
CA ALA A 18 -1.78 -4.15 -17.20
C ALA A 18 -2.65 -5.13 -16.39
N GLY A 19 -2.74 -4.92 -15.07
CA GLY A 19 -3.72 -5.63 -14.25
C GLY A 19 -3.42 -7.11 -14.07
N SER A 20 -4.47 -7.91 -14.21
CA SER A 20 -4.44 -9.36 -14.16
C SER A 20 -5.18 -9.94 -15.38
N LYS A 21 -5.26 -11.25 -15.48
CA LYS A 21 -6.07 -11.89 -16.54
C LYS A 21 -7.55 -11.47 -16.48
N ASP A 22 -8.06 -11.24 -15.27
CA ASP A 22 -9.49 -11.05 -15.03
C ASP A 22 -9.86 -9.58 -14.73
N THR A 23 -8.87 -8.72 -14.49
CA THR A 23 -9.08 -7.31 -14.10
C THR A 23 -8.12 -6.37 -14.81
N VAL A 24 -8.63 -5.23 -15.29
CA VAL A 24 -7.86 -4.19 -15.98
C VAL A 24 -6.80 -3.54 -15.06
N GLY A 25 -5.67 -3.14 -15.64
CA GLY A 25 -4.61 -2.38 -14.97
C GLY A 25 -4.93 -0.92 -14.70
N GLN A 26 -4.17 -0.29 -13.82
CA GLN A 26 -4.39 1.12 -13.46
C GLN A 26 -4.07 2.04 -14.66
N TYR A 27 -2.89 1.91 -15.27
CA TYR A 27 -2.56 2.62 -16.51
C TYR A 27 -3.42 2.15 -17.69
N GLU A 28 -3.68 0.84 -17.81
CA GLU A 28 -4.54 0.30 -18.86
C GLU A 28 -5.93 0.94 -18.88
N SER A 29 -6.52 1.23 -17.72
CA SER A 29 -7.82 1.90 -17.63
C SER A 29 -7.84 3.31 -18.25
N HIS A 30 -6.66 3.92 -18.46
CA HIS A 30 -6.49 5.23 -19.10
C HIS A 30 -6.21 5.13 -20.61
N THR A 31 -6.19 3.92 -21.19
CA THR A 31 -6.02 3.71 -22.64
C THR A 31 -7.13 4.39 -23.43
N ALA A 32 -8.39 4.19 -23.03
CA ALA A 32 -9.54 4.82 -23.68
C ALA A 32 -10.63 5.16 -22.66
N PHE A 33 -10.97 6.45 -22.57
CA PHE A 33 -12.03 6.93 -21.69
C PHE A 33 -12.65 8.23 -22.23
N THR A 34 -13.77 8.65 -21.65
CA THR A 34 -14.46 9.87 -22.06
C THR A 34 -14.87 10.69 -20.85
N LEU A 35 -14.75 12.02 -20.98
CA LEU A 35 -15.29 13.00 -20.04
C LEU A 35 -16.39 13.79 -20.79
N PRO A 36 -17.67 13.35 -20.71
CA PRO A 36 -18.76 13.95 -21.48
C PRO A 36 -18.88 15.46 -21.25
N GLY A 37 -19.04 16.22 -22.33
CA GLY A 37 -19.06 17.69 -22.28
C GLY A 37 -17.69 18.37 -22.19
N LEU A 38 -16.59 17.59 -22.14
CA LEU A 38 -15.23 18.12 -22.10
C LEU A 38 -14.37 17.60 -23.27
N TYR A 39 -13.94 16.33 -23.23
CA TYR A 39 -13.20 15.68 -24.32
C TYR A 39 -13.28 14.16 -24.23
N ARG A 40 -12.83 13.49 -25.30
CA ARG A 40 -12.70 12.02 -25.37
C ARG A 40 -11.26 11.63 -25.64
N VAL A 41 -10.75 10.66 -24.89
CA VAL A 41 -9.43 10.07 -25.07
C VAL A 41 -9.60 8.74 -25.78
N VAL A 42 -9.19 8.68 -27.05
CA VAL A 42 -9.27 7.46 -27.86
C VAL A 42 -8.07 6.54 -27.60
N HIS A 43 -6.89 7.13 -27.36
CA HIS A 43 -5.65 6.41 -27.06
C HIS A 43 -4.77 7.27 -26.13
N GLY A 44 -4.96 7.10 -24.82
CA GLY A 44 -4.35 7.93 -23.78
C GLY A 44 -2.96 7.45 -23.33
N ILE A 45 -2.74 6.14 -23.33
CA ILE A 45 -1.50 5.45 -23.00
C ILE A 45 -1.55 4.05 -23.61
N ASP A 46 -0.39 3.46 -23.92
CA ASP A 46 -0.27 2.06 -24.35
C ASP A 46 0.45 1.26 -23.26
N VAL A 47 -0.14 0.15 -22.81
CA VAL A 47 0.47 -0.75 -21.83
C VAL A 47 1.72 -1.45 -22.35
N PHE A 48 1.91 -1.48 -23.67
CA PHE A 48 3.10 -2.02 -24.33
C PHE A 48 4.18 -0.97 -24.62
N ASP A 49 3.98 0.28 -24.19
CA ASP A 49 4.98 1.35 -24.39
C ASP A 49 6.31 0.98 -23.69
N PRO A 50 7.44 1.00 -24.40
CA PRO A 50 8.75 0.62 -23.83
C PRO A 50 9.22 1.54 -22.69
N LYS A 51 8.54 2.67 -22.45
CA LYS A 51 8.84 3.57 -21.34
C LYS A 51 8.50 2.99 -19.96
N PHE A 52 7.64 1.98 -19.88
CA PHE A 52 7.26 1.33 -18.61
C PHE A 52 8.34 0.40 -18.09
N ASN A 53 8.72 0.59 -16.82
CA ASN A 53 9.68 -0.24 -16.12
C ASN A 53 9.18 -0.55 -14.71
N ILE A 54 9.11 -1.84 -14.35
CA ILE A 54 8.70 -2.25 -13.00
C ILE A 54 9.94 -2.26 -12.11
N VAL A 55 9.94 -1.39 -11.11
CA VAL A 55 10.98 -1.34 -10.07
C VAL A 55 10.28 -1.35 -8.72
N SER A 56 10.13 -2.54 -8.15
CA SER A 56 9.41 -2.72 -6.90
C SER A 56 10.14 -2.05 -5.73
N PRO A 57 9.43 -1.30 -4.87
CA PRO A 57 10.01 -0.73 -3.67
C PRO A 57 10.26 -1.81 -2.61
N GLY A 58 10.89 -1.42 -1.51
CA GLY A 58 11.10 -2.27 -0.34
C GLY A 58 10.85 -1.53 0.97
N ALA A 59 10.96 -2.26 2.07
CA ALA A 59 10.95 -1.70 3.42
C ALA A 59 12.38 -1.61 3.95
N ASP A 60 12.64 -0.65 4.84
CA ASP A 60 13.93 -0.54 5.51
C ASP A 60 14.18 -1.76 6.42
N MET A 61 15.22 -2.54 6.10
CA MET A 61 15.57 -3.79 6.80
C MET A 61 16.11 -3.57 8.21
N SER A 62 16.50 -2.34 8.56
CA SER A 62 16.87 -1.99 9.94
C SER A 62 15.64 -1.85 10.84
N ILE A 63 14.49 -1.46 10.26
CA ILE A 63 13.22 -1.23 10.96
C ILE A 63 12.32 -2.47 10.91
N TYR A 64 12.18 -3.09 9.74
CA TYR A 64 11.33 -4.26 9.52
C TYR A 64 12.19 -5.50 9.32
N PHE A 65 12.09 -6.44 10.24
CA PHE A 65 12.85 -7.69 10.22
C PHE A 65 12.03 -8.85 10.81
N PRO A 66 12.42 -10.11 10.53
CA PRO A 66 11.70 -11.28 11.03
C PRO A 66 11.54 -11.27 12.54
N TYR A 67 10.32 -11.54 13.03
CA TYR A 67 10.01 -11.54 14.46
C TYR A 67 10.79 -12.59 15.26
N THR A 68 11.36 -13.60 14.58
CA THR A 68 12.16 -14.69 15.13
C THR A 68 13.60 -14.29 15.48
N GLU A 69 14.09 -13.14 15.02
CA GLU A 69 15.42 -12.61 15.34
C GLU A 69 15.42 -11.94 16.71
N THR A 70 15.39 -12.74 17.79
CA THR A 70 15.21 -12.28 19.17
C THR A 70 16.21 -11.22 19.62
N ASP A 71 17.47 -11.32 19.17
CA ASP A 71 18.54 -10.38 19.56
C ASP A 71 18.33 -8.97 19.01
N ARG A 72 17.55 -8.84 17.93
CA ARG A 72 17.19 -7.54 17.33
C ARG A 72 15.88 -6.97 17.84
N ARG A 73 15.11 -7.75 18.61
CA ARG A 73 13.80 -7.32 19.12
C ARG A 73 13.99 -6.17 20.12
N LEU A 74 13.29 -5.07 19.86
CA LEU A 74 13.33 -3.88 20.71
C LEU A 74 12.39 -4.06 21.91
N THR A 75 12.82 -4.86 22.89
CA THR A 75 12.01 -5.19 24.08
C THR A 75 11.70 -3.98 24.97
N SER A 76 12.42 -2.86 24.79
CA SER A 76 12.13 -1.60 25.46
C SER A 76 10.74 -1.04 25.15
N PHE A 77 10.17 -1.36 23.98
CA PHE A 77 8.84 -0.90 23.59
C PHE A 77 7.71 -1.81 24.09
N HIS A 78 8.00 -2.97 24.68
CA HIS A 78 6.94 -3.88 25.14
C HIS A 78 5.95 -3.24 26.12
N PRO A 79 6.36 -2.44 27.13
CA PRO A 79 5.41 -1.79 28.02
C PRO A 79 4.44 -0.84 27.30
N GLU A 80 4.94 -0.06 26.34
CA GLU A 80 4.14 0.86 25.54
C GLU A 80 3.19 0.12 24.59
N ILE A 81 3.65 -0.97 23.96
CA ILE A 81 2.82 -1.82 23.10
C ILE A 81 1.74 -2.54 23.91
N GLU A 82 2.05 -2.99 25.12
CA GLU A 82 1.07 -3.63 26.01
C GLU A 82 0.00 -2.64 26.49
N GLU A 83 0.36 -1.39 26.75
CA GLU A 83 -0.60 -0.32 27.03
C GLU A 83 -1.50 -0.09 25.82
N LEU A 84 -0.91 0.14 24.65
CA LEU A 84 -1.66 0.42 23.41
C LEU A 84 -2.65 -0.69 23.04
N LEU A 85 -2.30 -1.95 23.30
CA LEU A 85 -3.13 -3.10 22.90
C LEU A 85 -4.09 -3.59 23.99
N TYR A 86 -3.68 -3.56 25.27
CA TYR A 86 -4.36 -4.28 26.34
C TYR A 86 -4.75 -3.41 27.54
N SER A 87 -4.49 -2.10 27.51
CA SER A 87 -5.00 -1.17 28.51
C SER A 87 -6.53 -1.21 28.57
N SER A 88 -7.08 -1.01 29.77
CA SER A 88 -8.53 -0.86 29.97
C SER A 88 -8.98 0.60 29.96
N VAL A 89 -8.05 1.52 29.69
CA VAL A 89 -8.33 2.94 29.55
C VAL A 89 -8.83 3.18 28.13
N GLU A 90 -9.82 4.05 27.94
CA GLU A 90 -10.26 4.49 26.62
C GLU A 90 -9.99 5.99 26.51
N ASN A 91 -9.36 6.41 25.41
CA ASN A 91 -8.97 7.80 25.16
C ASN A 91 -8.94 8.11 23.65
N GLU A 92 -8.32 9.23 23.27
CA GLU A 92 -8.20 9.61 21.84
C GLU A 92 -7.15 8.78 21.07
N GLU A 93 -6.27 8.05 21.77
CA GLU A 93 -5.23 7.19 21.18
C GLU A 93 -5.74 5.79 20.88
N HIS A 94 -6.58 5.24 21.76
CA HIS A 94 -7.19 3.91 21.61
C HIS A 94 -8.62 3.86 22.18
N ILE A 95 -9.49 3.13 21.48
CA ILE A 95 -10.94 3.04 21.77
C ILE A 95 -11.31 1.56 21.92
N CYS A 96 -12.26 1.25 22.82
CA CYS A 96 -12.63 -0.11 23.24
C CYS A 96 -11.50 -0.87 23.94
N VAL A 97 -11.81 -2.06 24.47
CA VAL A 97 -10.87 -2.88 25.25
C VAL A 97 -10.85 -4.34 24.78
N LEU A 98 -9.65 -4.90 24.64
CA LEU A 98 -9.47 -6.32 24.37
C LEU A 98 -9.66 -7.15 25.66
N LYS A 99 -10.80 -7.86 25.76
CA LYS A 99 -11.12 -8.69 26.94
C LYS A 99 -10.18 -9.88 27.15
N ASP A 100 -9.73 -10.52 26.07
CA ASP A 100 -8.88 -11.71 26.13
C ASP A 100 -7.55 -11.44 25.42
N ARG A 101 -6.50 -11.26 26.23
CA ARG A 101 -5.14 -10.94 25.79
C ARG A 101 -4.48 -12.07 24.99
N ASN A 102 -4.95 -13.32 25.11
CA ASN A 102 -4.33 -14.47 24.49
C ASN A 102 -4.88 -14.79 23.09
N LYS A 103 -5.91 -14.06 22.64
CA LYS A 103 -6.45 -14.25 21.29
C LYS A 103 -5.49 -13.68 20.24
N PRO A 104 -5.33 -14.36 19.09
CA PRO A 104 -4.61 -13.79 17.95
C PRO A 104 -5.24 -12.45 17.53
N ILE A 105 -4.41 -11.45 17.26
CA ILE A 105 -4.85 -10.13 16.80
C ILE A 105 -4.94 -10.14 15.28
N ILE A 106 -6.07 -9.69 14.75
CA ILE A 106 -6.19 -9.31 13.34
C ILE A 106 -5.81 -7.84 13.25
N PHE A 107 -4.60 -7.56 12.76
CA PHE A 107 -4.03 -6.22 12.74
C PHE A 107 -4.14 -5.56 11.37
N THR A 108 -4.51 -4.28 11.36
CA THR A 108 -4.47 -3.40 10.18
C THR A 108 -4.07 -1.99 10.62
N MET A 109 -3.34 -1.28 9.76
CA MET A 109 -2.94 0.11 10.00
C MET A 109 -2.85 0.82 8.66
N ALA A 110 -3.59 1.92 8.51
CA ALA A 110 -3.67 2.72 7.29
C ALA A 110 -4.10 4.14 7.64
N ARG A 111 -4.14 5.03 6.64
CA ARG A 111 -4.88 6.28 6.78
C ARG A 111 -6.38 5.99 6.92
N LEU A 112 -7.13 6.93 7.48
CA LEU A 112 -8.59 6.88 7.55
C LEU A 112 -9.16 7.75 6.42
N ASP A 113 -9.36 7.15 5.25
CA ASP A 113 -9.94 7.76 4.04
C ASP A 113 -11.06 6.90 3.42
#